data_AF-A0A0B2WKK8-F1
#
_entry.id   AF-A0A0B2WKK8-F1
#
_cell.length_a   1.000
_cell.length_b   1.000
_cell.length_c   1.000
_cell.angle_alpha   90.00
_cell.angle_beta   90.00
_cell.angle_gamma   90.00
#
_symmetry.space_group_name_H-M   'P 1'
#
loop_
_entity.id
_entity.type
_entity.pdbx_description
1 polymer ?
#
loop_
_entity_poly.entity_id
_entity_poly.type
_entity_poly.pdbx_seq_one_letter_code
_entity_poly.pdbx_strand_id
1 'polypeptide(L)'
;MPHFLRLQAAGPYPVSMASDSEADWRLKPPYKPPGGGSQFQRAIRGSCHCKKVVYWIGSHRPLASKFCHCPDCQVMHGKASAGRVLLPGTDVSIREKPGAPFQWAAIFQKSDVAFETGAEYLKFYHSATKETRHKLPCKVGCVFCGSHIMDEGRNTALVFPPLLSLTAVQRQNFEVQ
;
A
#
# COMPACT_ATOMS: atom_id res chain seq x y z
N MET A 1 33.56 -30.88 12.23
CA MET A 1 32.75 -29.79 12.83
C MET A 1 32.92 -28.53 11.97
N PRO A 2 32.08 -28.29 10.95
CA PRO A 2 32.18 -27.05 10.19
C PRO A 2 31.32 -25.97 10.84
N HIS A 3 31.99 -24.85 11.07
CA HIS A 3 31.49 -23.59 11.60
C HIS A 3 30.53 -22.96 10.57
N PHE A 4 29.22 -22.94 10.83
CA PHE A 4 28.25 -22.22 10.00
C PHE A 4 28.35 -20.71 10.31
N LEU A 5 29.12 -19.99 9.49
CA LEU A 5 29.09 -18.53 9.47
C LEU A 5 27.75 -18.08 8.87
N ARG A 6 26.89 -17.52 9.69
CA ARG A 6 25.58 -16.98 9.30
C ARG A 6 25.83 -15.69 8.50
N LEU A 7 25.79 -15.76 7.17
CA LEU A 7 25.72 -14.56 6.32
C LEU A 7 24.43 -13.79 6.69
N GLN A 8 24.60 -12.63 7.31
CA GLN A 8 23.55 -11.62 7.40
C GLN A 8 23.36 -11.05 5.99
N ALA A 9 22.26 -11.39 5.34
CA ALA A 9 21.85 -10.74 4.12
C ALA A 9 21.40 -9.31 4.48
N ALA A 10 22.27 -8.33 4.22
CA ALA A 10 21.90 -6.94 4.13
C ALA A 10 20.79 -6.82 3.07
N GLY A 11 19.64 -6.27 3.46
CA GLY A 11 18.59 -5.91 2.50
C GLY A 11 19.14 -4.93 1.45
N PRO A 12 18.49 -4.81 0.28
CA PRO A 12 19.01 -4.06 -0.88
C PRO A 12 19.07 -2.53 -0.71
N TYR A 13 18.85 -2.00 0.49
CA TYR A 13 18.92 -0.57 0.79
C TYR A 13 20.06 -0.30 1.78
N PRO A 14 21.09 0.50 1.41
CA PRO A 14 22.13 0.87 2.35
C PRO A 14 21.51 1.67 3.50
N VAL A 15 21.72 1.21 4.74
CA VAL A 15 21.39 1.96 5.94
C VAL A 15 22.39 3.11 6.01
N SER A 16 22.07 4.24 5.36
CA SER A 16 22.87 5.46 5.44
C SER A 16 22.90 5.96 6.87
N MET A 17 24.09 5.99 7.47
CA MET A 17 24.35 6.74 8.69
C MET A 17 24.11 8.22 8.37
N ALA A 18 23.00 8.78 8.84
CA ALA A 18 22.73 10.20 8.79
C ALA A 18 22.31 10.66 10.19
N SER A 19 23.18 11.41 10.85
CA SER A 19 22.86 12.19 12.04
C SER A 19 22.14 13.47 11.61
N ASP A 20 20.91 13.65 12.07
CA ASP A 20 20.51 14.79 12.91
C ASP A 20 18.99 14.75 13.18
N SER A 21 18.63 14.15 14.32
CA SER A 21 17.37 14.31 15.07
C SER A 21 16.00 14.15 14.36
N GLU A 22 15.87 13.32 13.31
CA GLU A 22 14.57 12.80 12.86
C GLU A 22 14.31 11.42 13.47
N ALA A 23 13.39 11.34 14.45
CA ALA A 23 12.99 10.05 15.01
C ALA A 23 12.60 9.07 13.88
N ASP A 24 13.35 7.97 13.76
CA ASP A 24 13.26 6.95 12.71
C ASP A 24 11.79 6.64 12.42
N TRP A 25 11.36 6.86 11.17
CA TRP A 25 9.97 6.68 10.74
C TRP A 25 9.45 5.29 11.08
N ARG A 26 10.35 4.30 11.18
CA ARG A 26 10.06 2.91 11.59
C ARG A 26 9.48 2.81 13.00
N LEU A 27 9.79 3.77 13.87
CA LEU A 27 9.31 3.82 15.25
C LEU A 27 7.92 4.46 15.37
N LYS A 28 7.38 5.01 14.28
CA LYS A 28 6.09 5.71 14.24
C LYS A 28 5.03 4.83 13.56
N PRO A 29 3.75 4.95 13.94
CA PRO A 29 2.68 4.38 13.15
C PRO A 29 2.75 4.90 11.70
N PRO A 30 2.49 4.04 10.69
CA PRO A 30 1.97 2.68 10.81
C PRO A 30 3.03 1.58 10.99
N TYR A 31 4.32 1.92 11.05
CA TYR A 31 5.44 0.98 10.95
C TYR A 31 5.85 0.32 12.27
N LYS A 32 5.42 0.89 13.39
CA LYS A 32 5.63 0.32 14.72
C LYS A 32 4.93 -1.05 14.82
N PRO A 33 5.66 -2.12 15.20
CA PRO A 33 5.04 -3.42 15.44
C PRO A 33 4.02 -3.39 16.57
N PRO A 34 3.01 -4.28 16.53
CA PRO A 34 2.04 -4.41 17.61
C PRO A 34 2.67 -5.08 18.85
N GLY A 35 3.40 -4.32 19.70
CA GLY A 35 3.89 -4.71 21.04
C GLY A 35 4.88 -3.70 21.64
N GLY A 36 4.89 -3.32 22.93
CA GLY A 36 4.07 -3.75 24.07
C GLY A 36 3.86 -2.62 25.09
N GLY A 37 2.64 -2.06 25.12
CA GLY A 37 2.22 -1.06 26.10
C GLY A 37 0.71 -0.76 26.02
N SER A 38 0.13 -0.79 24.82
CA SER A 38 -1.32 -0.84 24.60
C SER A 38 -1.63 -2.03 23.67
N GLN A 39 -2.73 -2.73 23.92
CA GLN A 39 -3.15 -3.87 23.10
C GLN A 39 -3.69 -3.35 21.75
N PHE A 40 -2.85 -3.33 20.72
CA PHE A 40 -3.31 -3.11 19.35
C PHE A 40 -4.19 -4.30 18.92
N GLN A 41 -5.44 -4.04 18.56
CA GLN A 41 -6.34 -5.08 18.06
C GLN A 41 -5.89 -5.51 16.66
N ARG A 42 -5.88 -6.82 16.38
CA ARG A 42 -5.56 -7.38 15.06
C ARG A 42 -6.84 -7.78 14.34
N ALA A 43 -7.60 -6.79 13.86
CA ALA A 43 -8.93 -7.00 13.30
C ALA A 43 -8.91 -7.54 11.86
N ILE A 44 -8.03 -7.01 11.00
CA ILE A 44 -7.92 -7.39 9.60
C ILE A 44 -6.45 -7.55 9.23
N ARG A 45 -6.10 -8.70 8.62
CA ARG A 45 -4.74 -8.97 8.15
C ARG A 45 -4.58 -8.49 6.71
N GLY A 46 -3.48 -7.81 6.43
CA GLY A 46 -3.04 -7.47 5.08
C GLY A 46 -1.66 -8.03 4.76
N SER A 47 -1.41 -8.34 3.49
CA SER A 47 -0.07 -8.74 3.04
C SER A 47 0.16 -8.44 1.58
N CYS A 48 1.40 -8.16 1.20
CA CYS A 48 1.77 -8.09 -0.21
C CYS A 48 1.64 -9.47 -0.90
N HIS A 49 1.67 -9.51 -2.24
CA HIS A 49 1.49 -10.76 -2.99
C HIS A 49 2.56 -11.82 -2.66
N CYS A 50 3.81 -11.41 -2.42
CA CYS A 50 4.88 -12.34 -2.03
C CYS A 50 4.92 -12.63 -0.52
N LYS A 51 4.01 -12.06 0.27
CA LYS A 51 3.85 -12.27 1.72
C LYS A 51 5.07 -11.87 2.58
N LYS A 52 6.10 -11.25 1.99
CA LYS A 52 7.27 -10.74 2.72
C LYS A 52 6.94 -9.52 3.58
N VAL A 53 5.86 -8.82 3.25
CA VAL A 53 5.34 -7.70 4.01
C VAL A 53 3.96 -8.06 4.54
N VAL A 54 3.80 -8.02 5.86
CA VAL A 54 2.57 -8.33 6.57
C VAL A 54 2.24 -7.19 7.51
N TYR A 55 0.98 -6.77 7.51
CA TYR A 55 0.48 -5.71 8.35
C TYR A 55 -0.92 -6.04 8.86
N TRP A 56 -1.33 -5.35 9.91
CA TRP A 56 -2.62 -5.49 10.55
C TRP A 56 -3.33 -4.15 10.60
N ILE A 57 -4.65 -4.22 10.50
CA ILE A 57 -5.55 -3.10 10.73
C ILE A 57 -6.31 -3.39 12.03
N GLY A 58 -6.36 -2.41 12.94
CA GLY A 58 -7.04 -2.51 14.22
C GLY A 58 -8.53 -2.17 14.19
N SER A 59 -9.01 -1.54 13.13
CA SER A 59 -10.43 -1.28 12.90
C SER A 59 -11.06 -2.28 11.94
N HIS A 60 -12.32 -2.64 12.19
CA HIS A 60 -13.14 -3.43 11.26
C HIS A 60 -13.76 -2.59 10.12
N ARG A 61 -13.78 -1.26 10.26
CA ARG A 61 -14.40 -0.33 9.31
C ARG A 61 -13.42 0.79 8.93
N PRO A 62 -13.20 1.06 7.63
CA PRO A 62 -12.46 2.24 7.22
C PRO A 62 -13.24 3.51 7.55
N LEU A 63 -12.53 4.64 7.67
CA LEU A 63 -13.11 5.98 7.76
C LEU A 63 -13.92 6.31 6.50
N ALA A 64 -13.43 5.87 5.34
CA ALA A 64 -14.12 5.90 4.05
C ALA A 64 -13.47 4.91 3.09
N SER A 65 -14.22 4.49 2.07
CA SER A 65 -13.71 3.76 0.91
C SER A 65 -14.01 4.57 -0.34
N LYS A 66 -13.00 4.80 -1.18
CA LYS A 66 -13.11 5.66 -2.37
C LYS A 66 -12.38 5.06 -3.57
N PHE A 67 -12.85 5.41 -4.77
CA PHE A 67 -12.09 5.23 -6.00
C PHE A 67 -11.24 6.46 -6.28
N CYS A 68 -9.92 6.28 -6.27
CA CYS A 68 -8.98 7.33 -6.63
C CYS A 68 -8.84 7.40 -8.16
N HIS A 69 -9.04 8.60 -8.70
CA HIS A 69 -8.96 8.91 -10.13
C HIS A 69 -7.82 9.91 -10.44
N CYS A 70 -6.87 10.09 -9.52
CA CYS A 70 -5.78 11.05 -9.72
C CYS A 70 -4.84 10.60 -10.86
N PRO A 71 -4.15 11.54 -11.54
CA PRO A 71 -3.26 11.21 -12.64
C PRO A 71 -2.18 10.18 -12.27
N ASP A 72 -1.62 10.27 -11.06
CA ASP A 72 -0.62 9.32 -10.58
C ASP A 72 -1.17 7.90 -10.50
N CYS A 73 -2.37 7.73 -9.90
CA CYS A 73 -3.03 6.43 -9.83
C CYS A 73 -3.37 5.92 -11.23
N GLN A 74 -3.81 6.80 -12.15
CA GLN A 74 -4.08 6.39 -13.52
C GLN A 74 -2.83 5.89 -14.26
N VAL A 75 -1.67 6.51 -14.03
CA VAL A 75 -0.40 6.08 -14.63
C VAL A 75 0.07 4.76 -14.01
N MET A 76 0.03 4.64 -12.68
CA MET A 76 0.50 3.45 -11.98
C MET A 76 -0.36 2.21 -12.20
N HIS A 77 -1.68 2.39 -12.37
CA HIS A 77 -2.64 1.29 -12.55
C HIS A 77 -3.10 1.14 -14.00
N GLY A 78 -2.44 1.84 -14.93
CA GLY A 78 -2.58 1.68 -16.38
C GLY A 78 -3.80 2.37 -16.98
N LYS A 79 -3.61 3.46 -17.74
CA LYS A 79 -4.71 4.01 -18.56
C LYS A 79 -5.18 2.93 -19.52
N ALA A 80 -6.47 2.59 -19.47
CA ALA A 80 -7.12 1.93 -20.59
C ALA A 80 -6.99 2.89 -21.78
N SER A 81 -6.05 2.62 -22.69
CA SER A 81 -6.00 3.28 -23.98
C SER A 81 -7.32 3.02 -24.67
N ALA A 82 -8.02 4.06 -25.10
CA ALA A 82 -9.25 3.94 -25.87
C ALA A 82 -8.95 3.15 -27.16
N GLY A 83 -9.21 1.85 -27.17
CA GLY A 83 -9.18 1.02 -28.35
C GLY A 83 -10.54 1.09 -29.04
N ARG A 84 -10.57 1.39 -30.34
CA ARG A 84 -11.78 1.27 -31.16
C ARG A 84 -11.81 -0.16 -31.71
N VAL A 85 -12.76 -0.98 -31.26
CA VAL A 85 -13.07 -2.25 -31.94
C VAL A 85 -13.94 -1.92 -33.16
N LEU A 86 -13.40 -2.11 -34.36
CA LEU A 86 -14.21 -2.09 -35.58
C LEU A 86 -14.77 -3.51 -35.78
N LEU A 87 -16.05 -3.72 -35.48
CA LEU A 87 -16.74 -4.94 -35.88
C LEU A 87 -17.04 -4.85 -37.39
N PRO A 88 -16.69 -5.85 -38.20
CA PRO A 88 -17.01 -5.83 -39.62
C PRO A 88 -18.54 -5.86 -39.81
N GLY A 89 -19.09 -4.86 -40.51
CA GLY A 89 -20.47 -4.87 -41.01
C GLY A 89 -21.53 -4.13 -40.17
N THR A 90 -21.16 -3.37 -39.14
CA THR A 90 -22.10 -2.45 -38.46
C THR A 90 -21.49 -1.05 -38.35
N ASP A 91 -22.23 0.00 -38.70
CA ASP A 91 -21.80 1.41 -38.54
C ASP A 91 -21.95 1.90 -37.08
N VAL A 92 -22.17 0.97 -36.14
CA VAL A 92 -22.33 1.26 -34.73
C VAL A 92 -20.96 1.52 -34.13
N SER A 93 -20.62 2.80 -33.97
CA SER A 93 -19.53 3.22 -33.09
C SER A 93 -19.98 3.16 -31.64
N ILE A 94 -19.89 1.99 -31.00
CA ILE A 94 -20.01 1.92 -29.54
C ILE A 94 -18.78 2.63 -28.98
N ARG A 95 -18.95 3.86 -28.50
CA ARG A 95 -17.98 4.46 -27.57
C ARG A 95 -18.10 3.67 -26.27
N GLU A 96 -17.43 2.53 -26.17
CA GLU A 96 -17.12 1.98 -24.86
C GLU A 96 -16.38 3.09 -24.11
N LYS A 97 -17.00 3.64 -23.06
CA LYS A 97 -16.27 4.51 -22.12
C LYS A 97 -15.11 3.66 -21.61
N PRO A 98 -13.85 4.01 -21.88
CA PRO A 98 -12.75 3.33 -21.23
C PRO A 98 -12.96 3.53 -19.73
N GLY A 99 -13.15 2.45 -18.98
CA GLY A 99 -13.05 2.51 -17.53
C GLY A 99 -11.68 3.09 -17.22
N ALA A 100 -11.63 4.34 -16.75
CA ALA A 100 -10.36 4.93 -16.36
C ALA A 100 -9.79 4.08 -15.22
N PRO A 101 -8.51 3.68 -15.24
CA PRO A 101 -7.90 2.99 -14.11
C PRO A 101 -8.15 3.76 -12.83
N PHE A 102 -8.87 3.13 -11.90
CA PHE A 102 -9.12 3.67 -10.59
C PHE A 102 -8.48 2.77 -9.55
N GLN A 103 -7.91 3.38 -8.51
CA GLN A 103 -7.43 2.64 -7.36
C GLN A 103 -8.52 2.66 -6.28
N TRP A 104 -9.00 1.48 -5.87
CA TRP A 104 -9.82 1.36 -4.67
C TRP A 104 -8.95 1.58 -3.44
N ALA A 105 -9.31 2.55 -2.60
CA ALA A 105 -8.58 2.87 -1.38
C ALA A 105 -9.53 2.89 -0.18
N ALA A 106 -9.13 2.21 0.90
CA ALA A 106 -9.80 2.26 2.19
C ALA A 106 -8.96 3.09 3.17
N ILE A 107 -9.56 4.12 3.75
CA ILE A 107 -8.88 5.12 4.56
C ILE A 107 -8.93 4.70 6.03
N PHE A 108 -7.78 4.64 6.69
CA PHE A 108 -7.65 4.37 8.13
C PHE A 108 -6.81 5.45 8.80
N GLN A 109 -6.94 5.60 10.13
CA GLN A 109 -5.96 6.36 10.89
C GLN A 109 -4.61 5.62 10.88
N LYS A 110 -3.50 6.36 10.90
CA LYS A 110 -2.15 5.72 10.95
C LYS A 110 -1.97 4.86 12.18
N SER A 111 -2.58 5.24 13.31
CA SER A 111 -2.57 4.47 14.55
C SER A 111 -3.26 3.12 14.44
N ASP A 112 -4.18 2.96 13.48
CA ASP A 112 -4.95 1.75 13.29
C ASP A 112 -4.25 0.76 12.34
N VAL A 113 -3.08 1.11 11.82
CA VAL A 113 -2.30 0.22 10.94
C VAL A 113 -0.97 -0.07 11.60
N ALA A 114 -0.59 -1.34 11.65
CA ALA A 114 0.66 -1.80 12.26
C ALA A 114 1.34 -2.84 11.37
N PHE A 115 2.61 -2.64 11.00
CA PHE A 115 3.39 -3.65 10.30
C PHE A 115 3.85 -4.74 11.27
N GLU A 116 3.60 -5.99 10.93
CA GLU A 116 4.07 -7.16 11.69
C GLU A 116 5.47 -7.58 11.22
N THR A 117 5.65 -7.70 9.90
CA THR A 117 6.93 -8.07 9.28
C THR A 117 7.15 -7.34 7.96
N GLY A 118 8.42 -7.14 7.59
CA GLY A 118 8.81 -6.64 6.27
C GLY A 118 8.71 -5.13 6.08
N ALA A 119 8.71 -4.35 7.16
CA ALA A 119 8.79 -2.88 7.07
C ALA A 119 10.10 -2.42 6.40
N GLU A 120 11.16 -3.20 6.52
CA GLU A 120 12.45 -3.03 5.85
C GLU A 120 12.40 -3.30 4.34
N TYR A 121 11.35 -3.96 3.85
CA TYR A 121 11.15 -4.29 2.44
C TYR A 121 10.19 -3.33 1.73
N LEU A 122 9.92 -2.18 2.36
CA LEU A 122 9.10 -1.13 1.83
C LEU A 122 9.92 -0.19 0.94
N LYS A 123 9.32 0.18 -0.19
CA LYS A 123 9.76 1.29 -1.02
C LYS A 123 8.77 2.44 -0.91
N PHE A 124 9.30 3.65 -0.98
CA PHE A 124 8.53 4.89 -0.88
C PHE A 124 8.62 5.66 -2.19
N TYR A 125 7.54 6.37 -2.54
CA TYR A 125 7.54 7.29 -3.67
C TYR A 125 6.72 8.53 -3.36
N HIS A 126 7.34 9.71 -3.46
CA HIS A 126 6.69 11.00 -3.28
C HIS A 126 6.44 11.67 -4.64
N SER A 127 5.19 11.72 -5.09
CA SER A 127 4.89 12.19 -6.45
C SER A 127 5.30 13.62 -6.76
N ALA A 128 5.17 14.54 -5.79
CA ALA A 128 5.41 15.96 -6.06
C ALA A 128 6.87 16.28 -6.38
N THR A 129 7.81 15.54 -5.77
CA THR A 129 9.26 15.68 -5.99
C THR A 129 9.85 14.51 -6.78
N LYS A 130 9.06 13.48 -7.07
CA LYS A 130 9.46 12.22 -7.72
C LYS A 130 10.60 11.48 -6.99
N GLU A 131 10.72 11.69 -5.68
CA GLU A 131 11.76 11.09 -4.86
C GLU A 131 11.33 9.71 -4.32
N THR A 132 12.31 8.81 -4.16
CA THR A 132 12.11 7.45 -3.65
C THR A 132 12.43 7.31 -2.15
N ARG A 133 12.20 8.38 -1.38
CA ARG A 133 12.44 8.44 0.08
C ARG A 133 11.13 8.56 0.86
N HIS A 134 11.18 8.24 2.15
CA HIS A 134 10.05 8.44 3.07
C HIS A 134 9.82 9.95 3.26
N LYS A 135 8.90 10.52 2.47
CA LYS A 135 8.50 11.93 2.53
C LYS A 135 6.99 12.03 2.31
N LEU A 136 6.26 12.48 3.32
CA LEU A 136 4.80 12.50 3.27
C LEU A 136 4.25 13.62 2.36
N PRO A 137 3.11 13.39 1.69
CA PRO A 137 2.46 12.09 1.50
C PRO A 137 3.30 11.21 0.56
N CYS A 138 3.41 9.91 0.84
CA CYS A 138 4.14 8.99 -0.02
C CYS A 138 3.37 7.70 -0.28
N LYS A 139 3.63 7.14 -1.46
CA LYS A 139 3.15 5.84 -1.88
C LYS A 139 4.06 4.77 -1.31
N VAL A 140 3.47 3.72 -0.74
CA VAL A 140 4.19 2.64 -0.07
C VAL A 140 3.93 1.33 -0.80
N GLY A 141 5.01 0.65 -1.17
CA GLY A 141 4.91 -0.64 -1.86
C GLY A 141 5.99 -1.63 -1.41
N CYS A 142 5.85 -2.87 -1.84
CA CYS A 142 6.86 -3.90 -1.61
C CYS A 142 7.98 -3.79 -2.65
N VAL A 143 9.24 -3.84 -2.22
CA VAL A 143 10.41 -3.88 -3.14
C VAL A 143 10.47 -5.15 -3.98
N PHE A 144 10.00 -6.29 -3.45
CA PHE A 144 10.16 -7.59 -4.10
C PHE A 144 9.10 -7.89 -5.16
N CYS A 145 7.81 -7.72 -4.85
CA CYS A 145 6.73 -8.06 -5.78
C CYS A 145 6.05 -6.83 -6.39
N GLY A 146 6.49 -5.63 -6.02
CA GLY A 146 5.91 -4.39 -6.52
C GLY A 146 4.49 -4.07 -6.01
N SER A 147 3.88 -4.92 -5.18
CA SER A 147 2.54 -4.68 -4.62
C SER A 147 2.45 -3.28 -4.02
N HIS A 148 1.48 -2.50 -4.47
CA HIS A 148 1.11 -1.23 -3.86
C HIS A 148 0.30 -1.50 -2.60
N ILE A 149 0.86 -1.16 -1.44
CA ILE A 149 0.28 -1.52 -0.13
C ILE A 149 -0.67 -0.43 0.34
N MET A 150 -0.20 0.82 0.34
CA MET A 150 -0.97 1.97 0.80
C MET A 150 -0.35 3.29 0.32
N ASP A 151 -1.14 4.36 0.38
CA ASP A 151 -0.62 5.73 0.40
C ASP A 151 -0.61 6.27 1.83
N GLU A 152 0.56 6.67 2.32
CA GLU A 152 0.74 7.26 3.64
C GLU A 152 0.54 8.77 3.56
N GLY A 153 -0.49 9.27 4.26
CA GLY A 153 -0.75 10.68 4.48
C GLY A 153 -0.13 11.18 5.79
N ARG A 154 -0.53 12.39 6.20
CA ARG A 154 -0.05 12.99 7.46
C ARG A 154 -0.54 12.20 8.68
N ASN A 155 -1.85 11.95 8.75
CA ASN A 155 -2.52 11.26 9.85
C ASN A 155 -3.24 9.98 9.43
N THR A 156 -3.42 9.78 8.13
CA THR A 156 -4.18 8.66 7.56
C THR A 156 -3.29 7.77 6.69
N ALA A 157 -3.72 6.52 6.54
CA ALA A 157 -3.18 5.56 5.59
C ALA A 157 -4.31 5.09 4.67
N LEU A 158 -4.11 5.20 3.36
CA LEU A 158 -5.04 4.77 2.34
C LEU A 158 -4.61 3.38 1.87
N VAL A 159 -5.16 2.35 2.47
CA VAL A 159 -4.78 0.94 2.24
C VAL A 159 -5.46 0.41 1.00
N PHE A 160 -4.75 -0.42 0.22
CA PHE A 160 -5.27 -1.09 -0.96
C PHE A 160 -6.07 -2.36 -0.58
N PRO A 161 -7.42 -2.36 -0.65
CA PRO A 161 -8.24 -3.44 -0.09
C PRO A 161 -8.02 -4.84 -0.69
N PRO A 162 -7.64 -5.01 -1.97
CA PRO A 162 -7.34 -6.34 -2.52
C PRO A 162 -6.19 -7.09 -1.83
N LEU A 163 -5.34 -6.41 -1.06
CA LEU A 163 -4.29 -7.06 -0.25
C LEU A 163 -4.76 -7.48 1.15
N LEU A 164 -6.02 -7.20 1.50
CA LEU A 164 -6.63 -7.54 2.78
C LEU A 164 -7.31 -8.91 2.73
N SER A 165 -7.10 -9.69 3.79
CA SER A 165 -7.80 -10.94 4.03
C SER A 165 -9.13 -10.67 4.72
N LEU A 166 -10.15 -10.34 3.92
CA LEU A 166 -11.49 -9.98 4.40
C LEU A 166 -12.46 -11.17 4.33
N THR A 167 -13.22 -11.37 5.42
CA THR A 167 -14.40 -12.25 5.42
C THR A 167 -15.54 -11.63 4.59
N ALA A 168 -16.54 -12.43 4.21
CA ALA A 168 -17.70 -11.94 3.46
C ALA A 168 -18.41 -10.77 4.17
N VAL A 169 -18.58 -10.88 5.49
CA VAL A 169 -19.19 -9.82 6.32
C VAL A 169 -18.30 -8.57 6.35
N GLN A 170 -16.99 -8.74 6.50
CA GLN A 170 -16.08 -7.60 6.52
C GLN A 170 -16.06 -6.84 5.21
N ARG A 171 -16.22 -7.49 4.06
CA ARG A 171 -16.22 -6.82 2.74
C ARG A 171 -17.32 -5.76 2.60
N GLN A 172 -18.47 -5.96 3.25
CA GLN A 172 -19.56 -4.98 3.27
C GLN A 172 -19.15 -3.65 3.91
N ASN A 173 -18.18 -3.65 4.83
CA ASN A 173 -17.67 -2.43 5.45
C ASN A 173 -16.83 -1.57 4.49
N PHE A 174 -16.42 -2.11 3.34
CA PHE A 174 -15.52 -1.45 2.40
C PHE A 174 -16.24 -0.92 1.15
N GLU A 175 -17.57 -0.96 1.12
CA GLU A 175 -18.39 -0.40 0.05
C GLU A 175 -17.98 1.05 -0.25
N VAL A 176 -17.80 1.34 -1.54
CA VAL A 176 -17.31 2.64 -2.00
C VAL A 176 -18.43 3.67 -1.90
N GLN A 177 -18.10 4.82 -1.30
CA GLN A 177 -18.98 5.97 -1.16
C GLN A 177 -18.76 6.99 -2.28
#